data_AF-A0A3M3AE60-F1
#
_entry.id   AF-A0A3M3AE60-F1
#
_cell.length_a   1.000
_cell.length_b   1.000
_cell.length_c   1.000
_cell.angle_alpha   90.00
_cell.angle_beta   90.00
_cell.angle_gamma   90.00
#
_symmetry.space_group_name_H-M   'P 1'
#
loop_
_entity.id
_entity.type
_entity.pdbx_description
1 polymer ?
#
loop_
_entity_poly.entity_id
_entity_poly.type
_entity_poly.pdbx_seq_one_letter_code
_entity_poly.pdbx_strand_id
1 'polypeptide(L)'
;VGDLAGVGCMVDSCQQCASCTEGDEQYCESGFTGTYNGPVFGGENTLGGYSDKIVVKEKFVLRISHDDNLAAVAPLLCAGITTYSPLRHWKVGPG
;
A
#
# COMPACT_ATOMS: atom_id res chain seq x y z
N VAL A 1 -1.38 18.83 -4.91
CA VAL A 1 -2.85 18.61 -4.79
C VAL A 1 -3.43 18.66 -6.19
N GLY A 2 -4.21 17.66 -6.57
CA GLY A 2 -4.72 17.48 -7.95
C GLY A 2 -4.11 16.30 -8.69
N ASP A 3 -3.04 15.70 -8.15
CA ASP A 3 -2.46 14.47 -8.68
C ASP A 3 -3.37 13.27 -8.43
N LEU A 4 -3.41 12.35 -9.39
CA LEU A 4 -4.03 11.04 -9.21
C LEU A 4 -3.15 10.18 -8.30
N ALA A 5 -3.79 9.63 -7.26
CA ALA A 5 -3.12 8.91 -6.20
C ALA A 5 -3.83 7.58 -5.94
N GLY A 6 -3.04 6.55 -5.64
CA GLY A 6 -3.50 5.23 -5.27
C GLY A 6 -3.06 4.87 -3.86
N VAL A 7 -3.93 4.15 -3.15
CA VAL A 7 -3.63 3.57 -1.83
C VAL A 7 -3.82 2.07 -1.95
N GLY A 8 -2.84 1.31 -1.48
CA GLY A 8 -2.88 -0.16 -1.49
C GLY A 8 -3.58 -0.73 -0.27
N CYS A 9 -3.05 -1.83 0.23
CA CYS A 9 -3.58 -2.54 1.39
C CYS A 9 -2.97 -2.10 2.75
N MET A 10 -2.05 -1.12 2.74
CA MET A 10 -1.33 -0.59 3.90
C MET A 10 -1.39 0.93 3.95
N VAL A 11 -1.46 1.52 5.15
CA VAL A 11 -1.49 2.99 5.35
C VAL A 11 -0.51 3.50 6.40
N ASP A 12 0.15 2.60 7.15
CA ASP A 12 1.16 2.96 8.15
C ASP A 12 2.10 1.79 8.49
N SER A 13 3.26 2.11 9.07
CA SER A 13 4.17 1.17 9.75
C SER A 13 5.05 1.95 10.75
N CYS A 14 5.96 1.27 11.48
CA CYS A 14 6.82 1.97 12.47
C CYS A 14 7.87 2.90 11.84
N GLN A 15 8.19 2.74 10.56
CA GLN A 15 9.14 3.56 9.81
C GLN A 15 10.59 3.61 10.33
N GLN A 16 10.96 2.75 11.29
CA GLN A 16 12.27 2.79 11.95
C GLN A 16 12.95 1.42 12.11
N CYS A 17 12.22 0.31 11.96
CA CYS A 17 12.80 -1.03 12.04
C CYS A 17 13.57 -1.38 10.76
N ALA A 18 14.37 -2.46 10.80
CA ALA A 18 15.23 -2.85 9.67
C ALA A 18 14.43 -3.01 8.38
N SER A 19 13.33 -3.77 8.40
CA SER A 19 12.44 -3.93 7.23
C SER A 19 11.93 -2.59 6.68
N CYS A 20 11.50 -1.67 7.54
CA CYS A 20 11.01 -0.36 7.09
C CYS A 20 12.13 0.51 6.48
N THR A 21 13.36 0.39 6.97
CA THR A 21 14.51 1.11 6.39
C THR A 21 14.95 0.53 5.05
N GLU A 22 14.67 -0.75 4.80
CA GLU A 22 14.95 -1.43 3.53
C GLU A 22 13.82 -1.28 2.49
N GLY A 23 12.71 -0.62 2.84
CA GLY A 23 11.54 -0.46 1.98
C GLY A 23 10.61 -1.67 1.94
N ASP A 24 10.68 -2.49 3.00
CA ASP A 24 9.86 -3.67 3.23
C ASP A 24 8.86 -3.41 4.38
N GLU A 25 8.09 -2.32 4.28
CA GLU A 25 7.11 -1.94 5.31
C GLU A 25 6.06 -3.02 5.59
N GLN A 26 5.77 -3.89 4.62
CA GLN A 26 4.90 -5.07 4.80
C GLN A 26 5.46 -6.08 5.81
N TYR A 27 6.76 -6.05 6.08
CA TYR A 27 7.45 -6.88 7.07
C TYR A 27 7.86 -6.06 8.30
N CYS A 28 7.19 -4.95 8.58
CA CYS A 28 7.43 -4.13 9.76
C CYS A 28 7.36 -4.98 11.04
N GLU A 29 8.39 -4.89 11.87
CA GLU A 29 8.52 -5.67 13.11
C GLU A 29 7.46 -5.31 14.16
N SER A 30 6.96 -4.08 14.14
CA SER A 30 5.83 -3.65 14.99
C SER A 30 4.46 -3.92 14.34
N GLY A 31 4.43 -4.60 13.20
CA GLY A 31 3.26 -4.71 12.33
C GLY A 31 3.05 -3.47 11.47
N PHE A 32 2.42 -3.65 10.30
CA PHE A 32 1.90 -2.54 9.51
C PHE A 32 0.42 -2.27 9.86
N THR A 33 -0.08 -1.07 9.61
CA THR A 33 -1.51 -0.75 9.73
C THR A 33 -2.20 -0.96 8.38
N GLY A 34 -3.20 -1.84 8.36
CA GLY A 34 -4.02 -2.09 7.18
C GLY A 34 -4.92 -0.90 6.81
N THR A 35 -5.30 -0.81 5.54
CA THR A 35 -6.16 0.29 5.02
C THR A 35 -7.55 0.32 5.66
N TYR A 36 -8.03 -0.82 6.15
CA TYR A 36 -9.25 -0.96 6.95
C TYR A 36 -9.03 -1.98 8.06
N ASN A 37 -9.81 -1.87 9.13
CA ASN A 37 -9.72 -2.73 10.32
C ASN A 37 -8.30 -2.86 10.89
N GLY A 38 -7.44 -1.88 10.61
CA GLY A 38 -6.10 -1.77 11.14
C GLY A 38 -6.12 -0.81 12.32
N PRO A 39 -5.69 -1.22 13.52
CA PRO A 39 -5.53 -0.27 14.61
C PRO A 39 -4.41 0.70 14.24
N VAL A 40 -4.73 1.98 14.14
CA VAL A 40 -3.70 3.02 14.04
C VAL A 40 -2.90 3.01 15.35
N PHE A 41 -1.59 3.18 15.29
CA PHE A 41 -0.74 3.18 16.50
C PHE A 41 -1.25 4.20 17.53
N GLY A 42 -1.86 3.71 18.62
CA GLY A 42 -2.43 4.53 19.68
C GLY A 42 -3.76 5.23 19.33
N GLY A 43 -4.45 4.82 18.26
CA GLY A 43 -5.68 5.44 17.78
C GLY A 43 -6.82 4.46 17.49
N GLU A 44 -7.86 4.96 16.80
CA GLU A 44 -8.99 4.17 16.33
C GLU A 44 -8.61 3.31 15.11
N ASN A 45 -9.52 2.41 14.72
CA ASN A 45 -9.35 1.59 13.53
C ASN A 45 -9.46 2.40 12.25
N THR A 46 -8.68 2.02 11.24
CA THR A 46 -8.85 2.48 9.86
C THR A 46 -10.13 1.93 9.22
N LEU A 47 -10.74 2.69 8.31
CA LEU A 47 -12.07 2.39 7.74
C LEU A 47 -12.10 2.14 6.22
N GLY A 48 -11.01 2.42 5.51
CA GLY A 48 -10.85 2.07 4.09
C GLY A 48 -11.52 2.99 3.08
N GLY A 49 -11.46 2.55 1.81
CA GLY A 49 -11.78 3.35 0.63
C GLY A 49 -13.22 3.25 0.11
N TYR A 50 -14.11 2.50 0.75
CA TYR A 50 -15.55 2.52 0.45
C TYR A 50 -16.22 3.72 1.12
N SER A 51 -15.66 4.89 0.82
CA SER A 51 -15.95 6.20 1.39
C SER A 51 -15.61 7.26 0.35
N ASP A 52 -16.18 8.46 0.48
CA ASP A 52 -15.85 9.54 -0.46
C ASP A 52 -14.40 10.03 -0.32
N LYS A 53 -13.80 9.86 0.88
CA LYS A 53 -12.46 10.36 1.23
C LYS A 53 -11.81 9.49 2.29
N ILE A 54 -10.49 9.31 2.16
CA ILE A 54 -9.61 8.71 3.15
C ILE A 54 -8.38 9.59 3.36
N VAL A 55 -7.82 9.59 4.57
CA VAL A 55 -6.54 10.25 4.90
C VAL A 55 -5.51 9.17 5.16
N VAL A 56 -4.36 9.27 4.48
CA VAL A 56 -3.30 8.26 4.50
C VAL A 56 -1.94 8.95 4.64
N LYS A 57 -0.98 8.32 5.33
CA LYS A 57 0.38 8.84 5.41
C LYS A 57 1.01 8.83 4.01
N GLU A 58 1.62 9.95 3.63
CA GLU A 58 2.14 10.19 2.28
C GLU A 58 3.01 9.05 1.73
N LYS A 59 3.85 8.44 2.58
CA LYS A 59 4.73 7.33 2.16
C LYS A 59 3.98 6.08 1.67
N PHE A 60 2.72 5.91 2.03
CA PHE A 60 1.85 4.81 1.60
C PHE A 60 0.93 5.21 0.44
N VAL A 61 1.12 6.39 -0.12
CA VAL A 61 0.38 6.90 -1.27
C VAL A 61 1.24 6.80 -2.51
N LEU A 62 0.72 6.16 -3.54
CA LEU A 62 1.40 5.98 -4.82
C LEU A 62 0.89 7.01 -5.83
N ARG A 63 1.81 7.68 -6.54
CA ARG A 63 1.45 8.52 -7.68
C ARG A 63 1.00 7.63 -8.84
N ILE A 64 -0.17 7.92 -9.40
CA ILE A 64 -0.71 7.23 -10.58
C ILE A 64 -0.36 8.03 -11.83
N SER A 65 0.31 7.38 -12.78
CA SER A 65 0.69 7.96 -14.08
C SER A 65 -0.13 7.44 -15.26
N HIS A 66 -1.01 6.45 -15.03
CA HIS A 66 -1.86 5.83 -16.04
C HIS A 66 -3.31 6.21 -15.75
N ASP A 67 -3.75 7.35 -16.29
CA ASP A 67 -5.06 7.94 -16.05
C ASP A 67 -6.12 7.52 -17.09
N ASP A 68 -5.68 6.84 -18.15
CA ASP A 68 -6.50 6.33 -19.24
C ASP A 68 -7.48 5.23 -18.80
N ASN A 69 -7.14 4.46 -17.75
CA ASN A 69 -8.05 3.46 -17.18
C ASN A 69 -7.85 3.24 -15.66
N LEU A 70 -8.36 4.17 -14.85
CA LEU A 70 -8.30 4.09 -13.38
C LEU A 70 -8.95 2.83 -12.80
N ALA A 71 -10.01 2.31 -13.43
CA ALA A 71 -10.66 1.08 -12.99
C ALA A 71 -9.73 -0.14 -13.11
N ALA A 72 -8.87 -0.18 -14.12
CA ALA A 72 -7.84 -1.21 -14.26
C ALA A 72 -6.64 -1.01 -13.33
N VAL A 73 -6.37 0.23 -12.91
CA VAL A 73 -5.28 0.54 -11.96
C VAL A 73 -5.61 0.04 -10.55
N ALA A 74 -6.84 0.24 -10.08
CA ALA A 74 -7.19 -0.06 -8.68
C ALA A 74 -6.87 -1.50 -8.22
N PRO A 75 -7.16 -2.58 -8.98
CA PRO A 75 -6.80 -3.94 -8.61
C PRO A 75 -5.28 -4.19 -8.50
N LEU A 76 -4.46 -3.41 -9.20
CA LEU A 76 -3.00 -3.54 -9.16
C LEU A 76 -2.44 -3.17 -7.77
N LEU A 77 -3.12 -2.28 -7.05
CA LEU A 77 -2.70 -1.75 -5.75
C LEU A 77 -2.80 -2.78 -4.61
N CYS A 78 -3.43 -3.93 -4.84
CA CYS A 78 -3.40 -5.05 -3.89
C CYS A 78 -3.13 -6.39 -4.59
N ALA A 79 -4.07 -6.94 -5.35
CA ALA A 79 -3.87 -8.24 -6.01
C ALA A 79 -2.64 -8.23 -6.95
N GLY A 80 -2.48 -7.16 -7.74
CA GLY A 80 -1.34 -7.02 -8.64
C GLY A 80 -0.01 -7.03 -7.92
N ILE A 81 0.17 -6.19 -6.90
CA ILE A 81 1.43 -6.13 -6.14
C ILE A 81 1.69 -7.41 -5.34
N THR A 82 0.65 -8.05 -4.77
CA THR A 82 0.77 -9.32 -4.06
C THR A 82 1.26 -10.44 -4.98
N THR A 83 0.84 -10.46 -6.25
CA THR A 83 1.36 -11.41 -7.24
C THR A 83 2.73 -11.00 -7.76
N TYR A 84 2.93 -9.71 -8.05
CA TYR A 84 4.16 -9.20 -8.66
C TYR A 84 5.37 -9.31 -7.73
N SER A 85 5.20 -9.02 -6.44
CA SER A 85 6.29 -9.03 -5.46
C SER A 85 7.09 -10.34 -5.44
N PRO A 86 6.47 -11.54 -5.26
CA PRO A 86 7.21 -12.79 -5.29
C PRO A 86 7.77 -13.11 -6.69
N LEU A 87 7.05 -12.82 -7.78
CA LEU A 87 7.56 -13.05 -9.14
C LEU A 87 8.85 -12.27 -9.40
N ARG A 88 8.86 -10.99 -8.99
CA ARG A 88 10.04 -10.12 -9.09
C ARG A 88 11.16 -10.61 -8.19
N HIS A 89 10.87 -10.92 -6.92
CA HIS A 89 11.85 -11.38 -5.94
C HIS A 89 12.60 -12.63 -6.43
N TRP A 90 11.85 -13.62 -6.93
CA TRP A 90 12.41 -14.87 -7.44
C TRP A 90 12.86 -14.81 -8.90
N LYS A 91 12.81 -13.63 -9.54
CA LYS A 91 13.21 -13.40 -10.93
C LYS A 91 12.56 -14.38 -11.91
N VAL A 92 11.26 -14.63 -11.72
CA VAL A 92 10.49 -15.53 -12.58
C VAL A 92 10.55 -14.99 -14.02
N GLY A 93 10.95 -15.86 -14.95
CA GLY A 93 11.09 -15.56 -16.37
C GLY A 93 10.23 -16.48 -17.24
N PRO A 94 10.38 -16.40 -18.57
CA PRO A 94 9.77 -17.33 -19.49
C PRO A 94 10.09 -18.78 -19.11
N GLY A 95 9.07 -19.64 -19.22
CA GLY A 95 9.22 -21.09 -19.04
C GLY A 95 9.94 -21.75 -20.21
#